data_AF-A0A7K5HJN9-F1
#
_entry.id   AF-A0A7K5HJN9-F1
#
_cell.length_a   1.000
_cell.length_b   1.000
_cell.length_c   1.000
_cell.angle_alpha   90.00
_cell.angle_beta   90.00
_cell.angle_gamma   90.00
#
_symmetry.space_group_name_H-M   'P 1'
#
loop_
_entity.id
_entity.type
_entity.pdbx_description
1 polymer ?
#
loop_
_entity_poly.entity_id
_entity_poly.type
_entity_poly.pdbx_seq_one_letter_code
_entity_poly.pdbx_strand_id
1 'polypeptide(L)'
;GRGVMPSTVCSVGEVLDVGYVIAREKGTSTFQIQNTSTLTLRYSVQLDSLSPTRDKDQQRLPSFITSPSQRTEFVGTQNYNGLSVFSIFPMEGEIVAGKSQNFIVTFSPDHESLYYSDRLKVVLFSKKTAHVIHLKGAARDHPMFVEGGVPLDVPIESLAVTLPASSQEALTAGNVLPLTLHYKAVMKSILLVLEYIESESSVVPAMTELRVGAIQTAQPASKKNVEFSFDGLPLLQQKGFTLGAGKGTVERGQVKLISVSWVPPADFHVSSAP
;
A
#
# COMPACT_ATOMS: atom_id res chain seq x y z
N GLY A 1 -39.39 29.93 -11.02
CA GLY A 1 -38.82 29.11 -9.93
C GLY A 1 -37.31 29.35 -9.85
N ARG A 2 -36.70 29.22 -8.67
CA ARG A 2 -35.25 29.35 -8.46
C ARG A 2 -34.67 27.96 -8.19
N GLY A 3 -33.75 27.51 -9.04
CA GLY A 3 -33.00 26.27 -8.82
C GLY A 3 -31.86 26.49 -7.82
N VAL A 4 -31.59 25.50 -6.97
CA VAL A 4 -30.43 25.50 -6.08
C VAL A 4 -29.56 24.29 -6.42
N MET A 5 -28.27 24.52 -6.60
CA MET A 5 -27.32 23.46 -6.97
C MET A 5 -26.70 22.84 -5.70
N PRO A 6 -26.70 21.50 -5.58
CA PRO A 6 -25.95 20.81 -4.53
C PRO A 6 -24.46 21.10 -4.65
N SER A 7 -23.82 21.41 -3.52
CA SER A 7 -22.38 21.68 -3.43
C SER A 7 -21.82 21.11 -2.12
N THR A 8 -20.67 20.46 -2.23
CA THR A 8 -19.99 19.78 -1.12
C THR A 8 -18.48 19.94 -1.23
N VAL A 9 -17.80 19.87 -0.09
CA VAL A 9 -16.33 19.85 0.02
C VAL A 9 -15.91 18.64 0.83
N CYS A 10 -14.90 17.91 0.36
CA CYS A 10 -14.34 16.74 1.04
C CYS A 10 -13.03 17.12 1.75
N SER A 11 -12.81 16.59 2.95
CA SER A 11 -11.57 16.84 3.72
C SER A 11 -10.35 16.09 3.16
N VAL A 12 -10.57 15.11 2.29
CA VAL A 12 -9.52 14.36 1.60
C VAL A 12 -9.60 14.61 0.10
N GLY A 13 -8.46 14.51 -0.57
CA GLY A 13 -8.37 14.62 -2.02
C GLY A 13 -8.88 13.37 -2.73
N GLU A 14 -8.19 12.98 -3.81
CA GLU A 14 -8.58 11.83 -4.62
C GLU A 14 -8.19 10.48 -4.00
N VAL A 15 -7.26 10.47 -3.04
CA VAL A 15 -6.73 9.26 -2.42
C VAL A 15 -6.87 9.35 -0.91
N LEU A 16 -7.35 8.25 -0.31
CA LEU A 16 -7.32 8.01 1.13
C LEU A 16 -6.53 6.72 1.36
N ASP A 17 -5.30 6.87 1.84
CA ASP A 17 -4.42 5.75 2.17
C ASP A 17 -4.48 5.47 3.67
N VAL A 18 -4.90 4.26 4.03
CA VAL A 18 -4.91 3.79 5.42
C VAL A 18 -3.50 3.41 5.90
N GLY A 19 -2.56 3.27 4.97
CA GLY A 19 -1.19 2.89 5.22
C GLY A 19 -1.02 1.39 5.46
N TYR A 20 0.04 1.05 6.19
CA TYR A 20 0.37 -0.32 6.53
C TYR A 20 -0.40 -0.81 7.76
N VAL A 21 -0.97 -2.01 7.66
CA VAL A 21 -1.64 -2.73 8.74
C VAL A 21 -1.10 -4.16 8.82
N ILE A 22 -1.14 -4.79 9.99
CA ILE A 22 -0.82 -6.21 10.11
C ILE A 22 -1.95 -7.04 9.51
N ALA A 23 -1.63 -8.04 8.70
CA ALA A 23 -2.62 -8.94 8.15
C ALA A 23 -3.50 -9.52 9.27
N ARG A 24 -4.82 -9.56 9.05
CA ARG A 24 -5.86 -9.96 10.02
C ARG A 24 -6.12 -8.97 11.16
N GLU A 25 -5.37 -7.88 11.25
CA GLU A 25 -5.75 -6.73 12.07
C GLU A 25 -6.59 -5.73 11.26
N LYS A 26 -7.09 -4.69 11.93
CA LYS A 26 -7.92 -3.65 11.30
C LYS A 26 -7.23 -2.29 11.40
N GLY A 27 -7.22 -1.55 10.29
CA GLY A 27 -6.89 -0.14 10.24
C GLY A 27 -8.14 0.71 10.11
N THR A 28 -8.12 1.92 10.64
CA THR A 28 -9.20 2.89 10.42
C THR A 28 -8.65 4.22 9.94
N SER A 29 -9.42 4.88 9.07
CA SER A 29 -9.17 6.24 8.62
C SER A 29 -10.49 6.96 8.54
N THR A 30 -10.46 8.29 8.65
CA THR A 30 -11.68 9.09 8.61
C THR A 30 -11.56 10.21 7.60
N PHE A 31 -12.68 10.56 7.00
CA PHE A 31 -12.80 11.76 6.19
C PHE A 31 -14.14 12.43 6.45
N GLN A 32 -14.24 13.70 6.11
CA GLN A 32 -15.41 14.52 6.34
C GLN A 32 -15.90 15.12 5.04
N ILE A 33 -17.23 15.16 4.85
CA ILE A 33 -17.86 15.91 3.77
C ILE A 33 -18.68 17.03 4.38
N GLN A 34 -18.39 18.26 3.97
CA GLN A 34 -19.14 19.46 4.32
C GLN A 34 -20.15 19.80 3.22
N ASN A 35 -21.39 20.06 3.61
CA ASN A 35 -22.41 20.61 2.74
C ASN A 35 -22.31 22.14 2.73
N THR A 36 -21.90 22.70 1.61
CA THR A 36 -21.77 24.15 1.40
C THR A 36 -23.00 24.76 0.72
N SER A 37 -24.01 23.94 0.41
CA SER A 37 -25.28 24.39 -0.15
C SER A 37 -26.32 24.70 0.92
N THR A 38 -27.40 25.37 0.51
CA THR A 38 -28.55 25.68 1.38
C THR A 38 -29.58 24.55 1.45
N LEU A 39 -29.35 23.42 0.77
CA LEU A 39 -30.24 22.26 0.74
C LEU A 39 -29.68 21.15 1.61
N THR A 40 -30.54 20.45 2.35
CA THR A 40 -30.16 19.18 2.98
C THR A 40 -29.90 18.14 1.88
N LEU A 41 -28.72 17.51 1.93
CA LEU A 41 -28.25 16.59 0.91
C LEU A 41 -28.40 15.15 1.39
N ARG A 42 -29.28 14.37 0.76
CA ARG A 42 -29.31 12.92 0.97
C ARG A 42 -28.15 12.27 0.23
N TYR A 43 -27.39 11.42 0.91
CA TYR A 43 -26.26 10.71 0.34
C TYR A 43 -26.39 9.20 0.50
N SER A 44 -25.74 8.49 -0.41
CA SER A 44 -25.36 7.09 -0.26
C SER A 44 -23.90 6.90 -0.68
N VAL A 45 -23.23 5.96 -0.05
CA VAL A 45 -21.85 5.59 -0.31
C VAL A 45 -21.84 4.26 -1.05
N GLN A 46 -21.09 4.20 -2.14
CA GLN A 46 -20.93 3.01 -2.96
C GLN A 46 -19.46 2.64 -3.05
N LEU A 47 -19.20 1.34 -2.99
CA LEU A 47 -17.89 0.75 -3.24
C LEU A 47 -17.93 -0.06 -4.53
N ASP A 48 -16.88 0.05 -5.33
CA ASP A 48 -16.80 -0.70 -6.58
C ASP A 48 -16.57 -2.20 -6.34
N SER A 49 -15.87 -2.57 -5.26
CA SER A 49 -15.73 -3.98 -4.83
C SER A 49 -17.07 -4.69 -4.58
N LEU A 50 -18.12 -3.92 -4.24
CA LEU A 50 -19.48 -4.39 -3.97
C LEU A 50 -20.42 -4.21 -5.17
N SER A 51 -19.91 -3.74 -6.32
CA SER A 51 -20.73 -3.54 -7.52
C SER A 51 -21.23 -4.87 -8.10
N PRO A 52 -22.50 -4.96 -8.52
CA PRO A 52 -23.01 -6.11 -9.27
C PRO A 52 -22.31 -6.33 -10.61
N THR A 53 -21.65 -5.30 -11.15
CA THR A 53 -20.91 -5.40 -12.42
C THR A 53 -19.48 -5.91 -12.25
N ARG A 54 -19.03 -6.14 -11.02
CA ARG A 54 -17.63 -6.47 -10.71
C ARG A 54 -17.10 -7.62 -11.58
N ASP A 55 -17.87 -8.69 -11.73
CA ASP A 55 -17.43 -9.87 -12.48
C ASP A 55 -17.22 -9.55 -13.98
N LYS A 56 -18.00 -8.62 -14.54
CA LYS A 56 -17.79 -8.12 -15.90
C LYS A 56 -16.56 -7.22 -15.99
N ASP A 57 -16.33 -6.41 -14.98
CA ASP A 57 -15.18 -5.49 -14.93
C ASP A 57 -13.86 -6.27 -14.78
N GLN A 58 -13.85 -7.39 -14.03
CA GLN A 58 -12.70 -8.29 -13.88
C GLN A 58 -12.33 -9.07 -15.16
N GLN A 59 -13.26 -9.24 -16.10
CA GLN A 59 -12.99 -9.91 -17.38
C GLN A 59 -12.26 -9.01 -18.39
N ARG A 60 -12.04 -7.73 -18.07
CA ARG A 60 -11.28 -6.82 -18.92
C ARG A 60 -9.78 -7.07 -18.81
N LEU A 61 -9.05 -6.66 -19.84
CA LEU A 61 -7.59 -6.65 -19.78
C LEU A 61 -7.13 -5.73 -18.63
N PRO A 62 -6.22 -6.20 -17.77
CA PRO A 62 -5.67 -5.39 -16.69
C PRO A 62 -5.06 -4.07 -17.17
N SER A 63 -5.18 -3.04 -16.34
CA SER A 63 -4.75 -1.68 -16.62
C SER A 63 -3.24 -1.58 -16.89
N PHE A 64 -2.42 -2.42 -16.25
CA PHE A 64 -0.98 -2.47 -16.50
C PHE A 64 -0.60 -2.93 -17.93
N ILE A 65 -1.49 -3.65 -18.62
CA ILE A 65 -1.30 -4.08 -20.02
C ILE A 65 -1.73 -2.97 -20.98
N THR A 66 -2.83 -2.28 -20.65
CA THR A 66 -3.47 -1.32 -21.54
C THR A 66 -2.94 0.11 -21.38
N SER A 67 -2.38 0.44 -20.22
CA SER A 67 -1.88 1.78 -19.86
C SER A 67 -0.62 1.70 -19.00
N PRO A 68 0.56 2.04 -19.54
CA PRO A 68 1.81 2.10 -18.77
C PRO A 68 1.73 3.08 -17.58
N SER A 69 0.92 4.14 -17.72
CA SER A 69 0.71 5.19 -16.71
C SER A 69 -0.24 4.79 -15.58
N GLN A 70 -1.13 3.81 -15.79
CA GLN A 70 -2.07 3.33 -14.77
C GLN A 70 -1.86 1.84 -14.54
N ARG A 71 -0.86 1.52 -13.71
CA ARG A 71 -0.52 0.12 -13.43
C ARG A 71 -1.48 -0.56 -12.45
N THR A 72 -2.12 0.19 -11.55
CA THR A 72 -3.04 -0.35 -10.53
C THR A 72 -4.50 -0.24 -10.96
N GLU A 73 -5.27 -1.31 -10.73
CA GLU A 73 -6.72 -1.31 -10.86
C GLU A 73 -7.40 -0.39 -9.83
N PHE A 74 -8.66 -0.02 -10.08
CA PHE A 74 -9.47 0.69 -9.08
C PHE A 74 -9.90 -0.22 -7.92
N VAL A 75 -10.05 -1.51 -8.20
CA VAL A 75 -10.31 -2.56 -7.21
C VAL A 75 -9.11 -3.50 -7.27
N GLY A 76 -8.28 -3.44 -6.24
CA GLY A 76 -7.08 -4.25 -6.14
C GLY A 76 -7.33 -5.58 -5.42
N THR A 77 -6.32 -6.06 -4.71
CA THR A 77 -6.37 -7.32 -3.94
C THR A 77 -7.64 -7.42 -3.10
N GLN A 78 -8.28 -8.59 -3.09
CA GLN A 78 -9.47 -8.87 -2.28
C GLN A 78 -9.16 -9.99 -1.29
N ASN A 79 -9.85 -9.99 -0.15
CA ASN A 79 -9.67 -11.02 0.86
C ASN A 79 -10.01 -12.42 0.31
N TYR A 80 -9.24 -13.43 0.71
CA TYR A 80 -9.47 -14.81 0.30
C TYR A 80 -10.76 -15.39 0.89
N ASN A 81 -11.18 -14.87 2.05
CA ASN A 81 -12.45 -15.26 2.69
C ASN A 81 -13.71 -14.69 1.99
N GLY A 82 -13.55 -13.86 0.95
CA GLY A 82 -14.66 -13.24 0.21
C GLY A 82 -15.36 -12.08 0.91
N LEU A 83 -14.93 -11.69 2.12
CA LEU A 83 -15.41 -10.50 2.82
C LEU A 83 -14.76 -9.23 2.26
N SER A 84 -15.47 -8.12 2.30
CA SER A 84 -14.94 -6.83 1.82
C SER A 84 -13.71 -6.41 2.61
N VAL A 85 -12.66 -5.98 1.88
CA VAL A 85 -11.43 -5.45 2.46
C VAL A 85 -11.67 -4.09 3.12
N PHE A 86 -12.44 -3.22 2.44
CA PHE A 86 -12.81 -1.91 2.92
C PHE A 86 -14.30 -1.89 3.29
N SER A 87 -14.63 -1.25 4.40
CA SER A 87 -16.01 -0.98 4.81
C SER A 87 -16.14 0.45 5.30
N ILE A 88 -17.30 1.07 5.06
CA ILE A 88 -17.54 2.48 5.37
C ILE A 88 -18.79 2.66 6.19
N PHE A 89 -18.69 3.56 7.16
CA PHE A 89 -19.80 3.94 8.01
C PHE A 89 -19.83 5.47 8.21
N PRO A 90 -20.99 6.14 8.11
CA PRO A 90 -22.29 5.62 7.65
C PRO A 90 -22.33 5.41 6.12
N MET A 91 -23.10 4.43 5.66
CA MET A 91 -23.29 4.14 4.23
C MET A 91 -24.36 5.00 3.56
N GLU A 92 -25.34 5.48 4.32
CA GLU A 92 -26.43 6.33 3.84
C GLU A 92 -26.82 7.34 4.92
N GLY A 93 -27.38 8.47 4.50
CA GLY A 93 -27.88 9.47 5.43
C GLY A 93 -28.15 10.82 4.77
N GLU A 94 -28.20 11.87 5.59
CA GLU A 94 -28.44 13.23 5.13
C GLU A 94 -27.43 14.20 5.75
N ILE A 95 -26.87 15.10 4.95
CA ILE A 95 -26.00 16.19 5.41
C ILE A 95 -26.80 17.48 5.38
N VAL A 96 -27.14 17.99 6.56
CA VAL A 96 -27.90 19.24 6.72
C VAL A 96 -27.12 20.42 6.11
N ALA A 97 -27.84 21.41 5.58
CA ALA A 97 -27.26 22.64 5.03
C ALA A 97 -26.25 23.27 5.99
N GLY A 98 -25.04 23.56 5.49
CA GLY A 98 -23.95 24.16 6.27
C GLY A 98 -23.31 23.24 7.31
N LYS A 99 -23.69 21.96 7.39
CA LYS A 99 -23.11 20.97 8.32
C LYS A 99 -22.15 20.03 7.61
N SER A 100 -21.40 19.29 8.43
CA SER A 100 -20.46 18.28 7.96
C SER A 100 -20.81 16.89 8.50
N GLN A 101 -20.52 15.87 7.71
CA GLN A 101 -20.68 14.46 8.06
C GLN A 101 -19.32 13.76 8.07
N ASN A 102 -19.03 13.05 9.16
CA ASN A 102 -17.84 12.21 9.26
C ASN A 102 -18.12 10.81 8.75
N PHE A 103 -17.14 10.25 8.04
CA PHE A 103 -17.13 8.89 7.53
C PHE A 103 -15.92 8.16 8.09
N ILE A 104 -16.13 6.91 8.48
CA ILE A 104 -15.10 6.01 8.99
C ILE A 104 -14.89 4.93 7.93
N VAL A 105 -13.68 4.85 7.40
CA VAL A 105 -13.21 3.78 6.53
C VAL A 105 -12.48 2.77 7.41
N THR A 106 -12.92 1.52 7.39
CA THR A 106 -12.27 0.41 8.08
C THR A 106 -11.63 -0.50 7.04
N PHE A 107 -10.32 -0.70 7.15
CA PHE A 107 -9.51 -1.61 6.35
C PHE A 107 -9.27 -2.90 7.14
N SER A 108 -9.59 -4.05 6.57
CA SER A 108 -9.55 -5.37 7.24
C SER A 108 -8.99 -6.45 6.30
N PRO A 109 -7.68 -6.41 6.00
CA PRO A 109 -7.03 -7.40 5.16
C PRO A 109 -6.90 -8.76 5.88
N ASP A 110 -7.07 -9.88 5.18
CA ASP A 110 -6.92 -11.23 5.76
C ASP A 110 -5.56 -11.91 5.46
N HIS A 111 -4.77 -11.33 4.55
CA HIS A 111 -3.42 -11.78 4.18
C HIS A 111 -2.50 -10.59 3.86
N GLU A 112 -1.22 -10.87 3.69
CA GLU A 112 -0.23 -9.88 3.26
C GLU A 112 -0.41 -9.51 1.77
N SER A 113 -0.54 -8.21 1.49
CA SER A 113 -0.53 -7.66 0.12
C SER A 113 -0.14 -6.19 0.14
N LEU A 114 0.49 -5.70 -0.92
CA LEU A 114 0.74 -4.26 -1.14
C LEU A 114 -0.38 -3.55 -1.89
N TYR A 115 -1.29 -4.31 -2.52
CA TYR A 115 -2.12 -3.79 -3.60
C TYR A 115 -3.61 -3.75 -3.24
N TYR A 116 -3.95 -3.68 -1.95
CA TYR A 116 -5.32 -3.45 -1.54
C TYR A 116 -5.77 -2.06 -1.98
N SER A 117 -6.82 -2.03 -2.78
CA SER A 117 -7.45 -0.79 -3.23
C SER A 117 -8.91 -0.99 -3.55
N ASP A 118 -9.68 0.08 -3.41
CA ASP A 118 -11.08 0.15 -3.81
C ASP A 118 -11.44 1.59 -4.20
N ARG A 119 -12.55 1.77 -4.91
CA ARG A 119 -13.06 3.09 -5.28
C ARG A 119 -14.36 3.37 -4.54
N LEU A 120 -14.31 4.37 -3.66
CA LEU A 120 -15.45 4.90 -2.94
C LEU A 120 -16.10 6.02 -3.73
N LYS A 121 -17.42 5.96 -3.87
CA LYS A 121 -18.24 7.01 -4.50
C LYS A 121 -19.28 7.51 -3.50
N VAL A 122 -19.33 8.82 -3.30
CA VAL A 122 -20.42 9.46 -2.55
C VAL A 122 -21.42 10.01 -3.55
N VAL A 123 -22.63 9.45 -3.54
CA VAL A 123 -23.71 9.76 -4.47
C VAL A 123 -24.78 10.57 -3.75
N LEU A 124 -25.08 11.76 -4.26
CA LEU A 124 -26.14 12.62 -3.77
C LEU A 124 -27.46 12.34 -4.49
N PHE A 125 -28.55 12.33 -3.73
CA PHE A 125 -29.92 12.10 -4.19
C PHE A 125 -30.07 10.87 -5.09
N SER A 126 -29.24 9.85 -4.87
CA SER A 126 -29.16 8.62 -5.66
C SER A 126 -28.94 8.82 -7.16
N LYS A 127 -28.39 9.98 -7.57
CA LYS A 127 -28.24 10.33 -9.00
C LYS A 127 -26.89 10.94 -9.34
N LYS A 128 -26.34 11.82 -8.48
CA LYS A 128 -25.14 12.60 -8.79
C LYS A 128 -23.97 12.15 -7.93
N THR A 129 -22.93 11.59 -8.53
CA THR A 129 -21.65 11.37 -7.84
C THR A 129 -21.02 12.72 -7.49
N ALA A 130 -20.87 13.00 -6.20
CA ALA A 130 -20.28 14.24 -5.71
C ALA A 130 -18.77 14.09 -5.46
N HIS A 131 -18.35 12.94 -4.93
CA HIS A 131 -16.93 12.66 -4.65
C HIS A 131 -16.58 11.23 -5.07
N VAL A 132 -15.37 11.07 -5.57
CA VAL A 132 -14.74 9.78 -5.86
C VAL A 132 -13.42 9.75 -5.11
N ILE A 133 -13.24 8.77 -4.25
CA ILE A 133 -12.06 8.61 -3.39
C ILE A 133 -11.49 7.23 -3.64
N HIS A 134 -10.23 7.16 -4.03
CA HIS A 134 -9.48 5.92 -4.17
C HIS A 134 -8.96 5.53 -2.78
N LEU A 135 -9.45 4.41 -2.25
CA LEU A 135 -9.00 3.82 -1.00
C LEU A 135 -7.76 2.97 -1.27
N LYS A 136 -6.72 3.15 -0.47
CA LYS A 136 -5.50 2.33 -0.52
C LYS A 136 -5.15 1.81 0.86
N GLY A 137 -4.47 0.67 0.88
CA GLY A 137 -3.88 0.11 2.08
C GLY A 137 -2.88 -0.97 1.72
N ALA A 138 -1.99 -1.26 2.66
CA ALA A 138 -1.04 -2.35 2.55
C ALA A 138 -1.12 -3.21 3.80
N ALA A 139 -0.99 -4.52 3.62
CA ALA A 139 -0.93 -5.48 4.72
C ALA A 139 0.44 -6.18 4.73
N ARG A 140 0.92 -6.50 5.93
CA ARG A 140 2.12 -7.31 6.15
C ARG A 140 1.85 -8.36 7.20
N ASP A 141 2.44 -9.54 7.06
CA ASP A 141 2.39 -10.55 8.11
C ASP A 141 3.31 -10.19 9.30
N HIS A 142 4.26 -9.29 9.07
CA HIS A 142 5.28 -8.89 10.04
C HIS A 142 5.14 -7.40 10.42
N PRO A 143 5.50 -7.02 11.66
CA PRO A 143 5.38 -5.65 12.16
C PRO A 143 6.39 -4.68 11.57
N MET A 144 7.24 -5.12 10.65
CA MET A 144 8.18 -4.27 9.92
C MET A 144 8.01 -4.44 8.43
N PHE A 145 8.30 -3.36 7.71
CA PHE A 145 8.42 -3.36 6.27
C PHE A 145 9.68 -2.61 5.84
N VAL A 146 10.19 -3.02 4.68
CA VAL A 146 11.18 -2.26 3.93
C VAL A 146 10.59 -2.01 2.55
N GLU A 147 10.62 -0.76 2.10
CA GLU A 147 10.13 -0.33 0.79
C GLU A 147 11.09 0.69 0.16
N GLY A 148 10.85 0.99 -1.11
CA GLY A 148 11.68 1.89 -1.92
C GLY A 148 12.07 1.22 -3.22
N GLY A 149 12.90 1.91 -4.00
CA GLY A 149 13.35 1.41 -5.29
C GLY A 149 12.26 1.29 -6.35
N VAL A 150 12.57 0.53 -7.39
CA VAL A 150 11.71 0.24 -8.53
C VAL A 150 10.90 -1.03 -8.22
N PRO A 151 9.56 -1.02 -8.39
CA PRO A 151 8.73 -2.21 -8.23
C PRO A 151 9.20 -3.34 -9.15
N LEU A 152 9.48 -4.51 -8.56
CA LEU A 152 9.88 -5.73 -9.27
C LEU A 152 8.69 -6.67 -9.55
N ASP A 153 7.57 -6.41 -8.88
CA ASP A 153 6.34 -7.17 -8.96
C ASP A 153 5.29 -6.43 -9.80
N VAL A 154 4.32 -7.22 -10.29
CA VAL A 154 3.13 -6.66 -10.91
C VAL A 154 2.15 -6.26 -9.81
N PRO A 155 1.44 -5.13 -9.94
CA PRO A 155 0.49 -4.64 -8.93
C PRO A 155 -0.84 -5.40 -8.94
N ILE A 156 -0.78 -6.70 -9.21
CA ILE A 156 -1.88 -7.64 -9.23
C ILE A 156 -1.37 -8.92 -8.61
N GLU A 157 -2.12 -9.44 -7.65
CA GLU A 157 -1.85 -10.77 -7.15
C GLU A 157 -2.24 -11.82 -8.19
N SER A 158 -1.26 -12.63 -8.58
CA SER A 158 -1.52 -13.79 -9.42
C SER A 158 -2.33 -14.81 -8.62
N LEU A 159 -3.45 -15.29 -9.20
CA LEU A 159 -4.24 -16.41 -8.67
C LEU A 159 -3.47 -17.75 -8.65
N ALA A 160 -2.17 -17.75 -8.95
CA ALA A 160 -1.29 -18.87 -8.64
C ALA A 160 -1.25 -19.02 -7.11
N VAL A 161 -2.23 -19.75 -6.59
CA VAL A 161 -2.36 -20.18 -5.21
C VAL A 161 -1.00 -20.67 -4.73
N THR A 162 -0.27 -19.85 -3.97
CA THR A 162 0.66 -20.40 -2.99
C THR A 162 -0.22 -21.11 -1.97
N LEU A 163 -0.16 -22.44 -2.01
CA LEU A 163 -0.99 -23.39 -1.27
C LEU A 163 -1.45 -22.88 0.11
N PRO A 164 -2.74 -23.05 0.46
CA PRO A 164 -3.30 -22.49 1.68
C PRO A 164 -2.68 -23.09 2.94
N ALA A 165 -2.72 -22.29 4.00
CA ALA A 165 -2.35 -22.62 5.38
C ALA A 165 -3.24 -23.70 6.04
N SER A 166 -3.64 -24.75 5.30
CA SER A 166 -4.39 -25.90 5.80
C SER A 166 -3.51 -27.12 6.10
N SER A 167 -2.18 -26.99 6.07
CA SER A 167 -1.26 -28.07 6.46
C SER A 167 -0.96 -28.11 7.97
N GLN A 168 -1.87 -27.62 8.82
CA GLN A 168 -1.67 -27.64 10.27
C GLN A 168 -2.23 -28.91 10.93
N GLU A 169 -3.00 -29.73 10.20
CA GLU A 169 -3.63 -30.95 10.74
C GLU A 169 -3.02 -32.27 10.25
N ALA A 170 -2.01 -32.23 9.36
CA ALA A 170 -1.35 -33.43 8.82
C ALA A 170 0.02 -33.75 9.46
N LEU A 171 0.36 -33.15 10.60
CA LEU A 171 1.67 -33.34 11.26
C LEU A 171 1.66 -34.36 12.41
N THR A 172 0.56 -35.07 12.65
CA THR A 172 0.43 -36.04 13.76
C THR A 172 0.51 -37.52 13.36
N ALA A 173 0.97 -37.85 12.15
CA ALA A 173 1.18 -39.26 11.78
C ALA A 173 2.42 -39.48 10.91
N GLY A 174 3.50 -39.91 11.55
CA GLY A 174 4.46 -40.85 10.97
C GLY A 174 5.63 -40.28 10.16
N ASN A 175 6.78 -40.17 10.82
CA ASN A 175 8.13 -40.51 10.32
C ASN A 175 8.47 -40.26 8.84
N VAL A 176 8.26 -39.05 8.34
CA VAL A 176 9.00 -38.54 7.17
C VAL A 176 9.96 -37.47 7.69
N LEU A 177 11.24 -37.55 7.29
CA LEU A 177 12.27 -36.57 7.64
C LEU A 177 11.66 -35.16 7.61
N PRO A 178 11.84 -34.34 8.66
CA PRO A 178 11.21 -33.03 8.67
C PRO A 178 11.74 -32.27 7.46
N LEU A 179 10.80 -31.76 6.66
CA LEU A 179 11.01 -30.87 5.53
C LEU A 179 11.53 -29.50 6.05
N THR A 180 12.58 -29.52 6.87
CA THR A 180 13.21 -28.39 7.58
C THR A 180 13.99 -27.47 6.63
N LEU A 181 13.48 -27.29 5.41
CA LEU A 181 14.11 -26.54 4.33
C LEU A 181 13.10 -25.87 3.37
N HIS A 182 11.78 -25.97 3.61
CA HIS A 182 10.78 -25.39 2.67
C HIS A 182 10.01 -24.17 3.19
N TYR A 183 10.24 -23.70 4.42
CA TYR A 183 10.01 -22.30 4.76
C TYR A 183 11.20 -21.47 4.27
N LYS A 184 11.48 -21.50 2.96
CA LYS A 184 12.37 -20.50 2.38
C LYS A 184 11.68 -19.17 2.69
N ALA A 185 12.20 -18.42 3.66
CA ALA A 185 11.84 -17.02 3.83
C ALA A 185 11.94 -16.42 2.43
N VAL A 186 10.80 -16.07 1.84
CA VAL A 186 10.78 -15.52 0.48
C VAL A 186 11.60 -14.24 0.58
N MET A 187 12.82 -14.27 0.06
CA MET A 187 13.72 -13.13 0.10
C MET A 187 13.09 -12.06 -0.78
N LYS A 188 12.53 -11.04 -0.14
CA LYS A 188 11.96 -9.89 -0.85
C LYS A 188 13.11 -9.06 -1.37
N SER A 189 13.17 -8.92 -2.69
CA SER A 189 14.21 -8.14 -3.36
C SER A 189 13.67 -6.75 -3.67
N ILE A 190 14.50 -5.74 -3.50
CA ILE A 190 14.22 -4.36 -3.89
C ILE A 190 15.26 -3.96 -4.93
N LEU A 191 14.80 -3.49 -6.10
CA LEU A 191 15.69 -2.97 -7.13
C LEU A 191 15.95 -1.49 -6.90
N LEU A 192 17.18 -1.12 -6.63
CA LEU A 192 17.61 0.27 -6.57
C LEU A 192 18.28 0.67 -7.87
N VAL A 193 17.84 1.77 -8.46
CA VAL A 193 18.47 2.38 -9.64
C VAL A 193 19.11 3.68 -9.19
N LEU A 194 20.41 3.81 -9.45
CA LEU A 194 21.20 4.99 -9.13
C LEU A 194 21.83 5.50 -10.42
N GLU A 195 21.51 6.73 -10.79
CA GLU A 195 22.01 7.37 -12.01
C GLU A 195 23.11 8.35 -11.65
N TYR A 196 24.33 8.05 -12.09
CA TYR A 196 25.50 8.91 -11.91
C TYR A 196 25.73 9.71 -13.19
N ILE A 197 25.89 11.03 -13.04
CA ILE A 197 26.24 11.94 -14.13
C ILE A 197 27.60 12.54 -13.79
N GLU A 198 28.59 12.24 -14.62
CA GLU A 198 29.92 12.82 -14.49
C GLU A 198 29.88 14.32 -14.87
N SER A 199 30.33 15.17 -13.96
CA SER A 199 30.41 16.62 -14.20
C SER A 199 31.85 17.10 -14.00
N GLU A 200 32.32 17.98 -14.88
CA GLU A 200 33.72 18.46 -14.89
C GLU A 200 34.15 19.21 -13.62
N SER A 201 33.19 19.65 -12.79
CA SER A 201 33.43 20.53 -11.65
C SER A 201 33.15 19.92 -10.27
N SER A 202 32.52 18.74 -10.20
CA SER A 202 32.35 18.01 -8.92
C SER A 202 31.89 16.56 -9.11
N VAL A 203 32.35 15.68 -8.23
CA VAL A 203 31.83 14.31 -8.10
C VAL A 203 30.60 14.35 -7.21
N VAL A 204 29.41 14.37 -7.82
CA VAL A 204 28.13 14.29 -7.08
C VAL A 204 27.73 12.81 -6.98
N PRO A 205 27.60 12.24 -5.77
CA PRO A 205 27.14 10.86 -5.62
C PRO A 205 25.75 10.68 -6.22
N ALA A 206 25.52 9.57 -6.90
CA ALA A 206 24.16 9.14 -7.25
C ALA A 206 23.43 8.78 -5.96
N MET A 207 22.19 9.23 -5.79
CA MET A 207 21.42 9.06 -4.55
C MET A 207 20.08 8.40 -4.81
N THR A 208 19.69 7.50 -3.92
CA THR A 208 18.33 6.95 -3.82
C THR A 208 17.99 6.68 -2.35
N GLU A 209 16.78 6.24 -2.07
CA GLU A 209 16.27 6.11 -0.71
C GLU A 209 15.53 4.79 -0.50
N LEU A 210 15.78 4.18 0.65
CA LEU A 210 14.98 3.10 1.22
C LEU A 210 14.22 3.61 2.42
N ARG A 211 13.08 2.99 2.70
CA ARG A 211 12.26 3.27 3.88
C ARG A 211 12.13 2.00 4.69
N VAL A 212 12.47 2.10 5.97
CA VAL A 212 12.27 1.03 6.95
C VAL A 212 11.21 1.51 7.93
N GLY A 213 10.07 0.82 7.99
CA GLY A 213 8.95 1.21 8.82
C GLY A 213 8.54 0.13 9.81
N ALA A 214 7.95 0.57 10.93
CA ALA A 214 7.32 -0.30 11.90
C ALA A 214 5.82 -0.01 11.96
N ILE A 215 5.01 -1.05 11.76
CA ILE A 215 3.56 -0.95 11.66
C ILE A 215 2.95 -0.72 13.04
N GLN A 216 1.95 0.16 13.09
CA GLN A 216 1.15 0.35 14.29
C GLN A 216 0.20 -0.85 14.47
N THR A 217 0.39 -1.63 15.53
CA THR A 217 -0.50 -2.74 15.94
C THR A 217 -1.32 -2.36 17.17
N ALA A 218 -2.53 -2.92 17.28
CA ALA A 218 -3.39 -2.78 18.45
C ALA A 218 -2.98 -3.70 19.62
N GLN A 219 -2.01 -4.61 19.44
CA GLN A 219 -1.61 -5.56 20.48
C GLN A 219 -0.86 -4.89 21.66
N PRO A 220 -1.27 -5.15 22.92
CA PRO A 220 -0.71 -4.52 24.11
C PRO A 220 0.71 -5.00 24.52
N ALA A 221 1.40 -5.79 23.69
CA ALA A 221 2.72 -6.34 24.04
C ALA A 221 3.87 -5.37 23.74
N SER A 222 4.29 -4.64 24.78
CA SER A 222 5.50 -3.81 24.98
C SER A 222 5.84 -2.76 23.91
N LYS A 223 6.12 -1.52 24.35
CA LYS A 223 6.70 -0.41 23.56
C LYS A 223 8.14 -0.71 23.08
N LYS A 224 8.44 -1.93 22.65
CA LYS A 224 9.75 -2.27 22.12
C LYS A 224 9.83 -1.72 20.70
N ASN A 225 10.73 -0.76 20.52
CA ASN A 225 11.18 -0.33 19.21
C ASN A 225 11.71 -1.54 18.46
N VAL A 226 11.51 -1.57 17.15
CA VAL A 226 12.05 -2.64 16.32
C VAL A 226 13.41 -2.22 15.79
N GLU A 227 14.37 -3.14 15.81
CA GLU A 227 15.73 -2.90 15.32
C GLU A 227 15.89 -3.43 13.90
N PHE A 228 16.67 -2.73 13.08
CA PHE A 228 17.10 -3.17 11.76
C PHE A 228 18.62 -3.06 11.63
N SER A 229 19.19 -3.92 10.79
CA SER A 229 20.59 -3.88 10.37
C SER A 229 20.72 -4.27 8.91
N PHE A 230 21.73 -3.71 8.24
CA PHE A 230 22.14 -4.06 6.90
C PHE A 230 23.46 -4.83 6.98
N ASP A 231 23.48 -6.03 6.40
CA ASP A 231 24.68 -6.87 6.33
C ASP A 231 25.49 -6.60 5.05
N GLY A 232 26.75 -7.02 5.01
CA GLY A 232 27.59 -6.90 3.82
C GLY A 232 28.07 -5.48 3.48
N LEU A 233 27.94 -4.53 4.42
CA LEU A 233 28.37 -3.13 4.22
C LEU A 233 29.82 -2.97 3.75
N PRO A 234 30.81 -3.70 4.28
CA PRO A 234 32.19 -3.56 3.81
C PRO A 234 32.35 -3.90 2.32
N LEU A 235 31.62 -4.90 1.83
CA LEU A 235 31.64 -5.29 0.42
C LEU A 235 30.96 -4.25 -0.47
N LEU A 236 29.84 -3.68 -0.01
CA LEU A 236 29.14 -2.58 -0.70
C LEU A 236 30.02 -1.34 -0.82
N GLN A 237 30.73 -0.98 0.25
CA GLN A 237 31.66 0.15 0.28
C GLN A 237 32.83 -0.03 -0.69
N GLN A 238 33.38 -1.25 -0.80
CA GLN A 238 34.40 -1.56 -1.81
C GLN A 238 33.90 -1.38 -3.26
N LYS A 239 32.58 -1.45 -3.48
CA LYS A 239 31.94 -1.22 -4.79
C LYS A 239 31.42 0.21 -4.97
N GLY A 240 31.78 1.13 -4.06
CA GLY A 240 31.43 2.55 -4.15
C GLY A 240 30.07 2.91 -3.56
N PHE A 241 29.35 1.96 -2.95
CA PHE A 241 28.06 2.21 -2.31
C PHE A 241 28.21 2.59 -0.85
N THR A 242 27.41 3.56 -0.39
CA THR A 242 27.31 3.87 1.04
C THR A 242 25.86 4.03 1.49
N LEU A 243 25.57 3.66 2.74
CA LEU A 243 24.27 3.83 3.37
C LEU A 243 24.35 4.90 4.44
N GLY A 244 23.31 5.74 4.55
CA GLY A 244 23.20 6.77 5.59
C GLY A 244 23.08 6.19 7.00
N ALA A 245 22.55 4.97 7.14
CA ALA A 245 22.54 4.24 8.39
C ALA A 245 22.56 2.72 8.14
N GLY A 246 23.63 2.04 8.60
CA GLY A 246 23.77 0.59 8.50
C GLY A 246 22.97 -0.20 9.54
N LYS A 247 22.50 0.46 10.60
CA LYS A 247 21.60 -0.11 11.61
C LYS A 247 20.80 0.97 12.32
N GLY A 248 19.75 0.60 13.04
CA GLY A 248 19.02 1.51 13.89
C GLY A 248 17.73 0.94 14.43
N THR A 249 16.96 1.78 15.11
CA THR A 249 15.64 1.41 15.65
C THR A 249 14.54 2.26 15.03
N VAL A 250 13.34 1.68 14.92
CA VAL A 250 12.13 2.35 14.44
C VAL A 250 11.01 2.15 15.47
N GLU A 251 10.36 3.25 15.86
CA GLU A 251 9.20 3.22 16.74
C GLU A 251 7.94 2.81 15.98
N ARG A 252 6.96 2.21 16.65
CA ARG A 252 5.69 1.81 16.01
C ARG A 252 5.00 3.03 15.39
N GLY A 253 4.49 2.86 14.18
CA GLY A 253 3.85 3.91 13.39
C GLY A 253 4.83 4.85 12.70
N GLN A 254 6.14 4.71 12.90
CA GLN A 254 7.15 5.53 12.25
C GLN A 254 7.81 4.83 11.07
N VAL A 255 8.37 5.66 10.19
CA VAL A 255 9.17 5.25 9.04
C VAL A 255 10.49 6.01 9.10
N LYS A 256 11.59 5.28 8.97
CA LYS A 256 12.93 5.83 8.88
C LYS A 256 13.42 5.77 7.44
N LEU A 257 13.89 6.90 6.94
CA LEU A 257 14.51 7.03 5.64
C LEU A 257 15.99 6.66 5.71
N ILE A 258 16.44 5.80 4.79
CA ILE A 258 17.81 5.34 4.66
C ILE A 258 18.31 5.79 3.29
N SER A 259 19.19 6.79 3.26
CA SER A 259 19.83 7.22 2.03
C SER A 259 20.81 6.15 1.54
N VAL A 260 20.76 5.84 0.25
CA VAL A 260 21.71 4.98 -0.44
C VAL A 260 22.43 5.86 -1.44
N SER A 261 23.75 5.91 -1.38
CA SER A 261 24.55 6.65 -2.34
C SER A 261 25.52 5.73 -3.07
N TRP A 262 25.88 6.13 -4.27
CA TRP A 262 26.89 5.45 -5.06
C TRP A 262 27.81 6.47 -5.73
N VAL A 263 29.11 6.25 -5.57
CA VAL A 263 30.16 6.92 -6.32
C VAL A 263 30.90 5.84 -7.11
N PRO A 264 30.97 5.94 -8.44
CA PRO A 264 31.71 4.96 -9.23
C PRO A 264 33.15 4.82 -8.74
N PRO A 265 33.65 3.61 -8.48
CA PRO A 265 35.06 3.37 -8.22
C PRO A 265 35.95 3.86 -9.37
N ALA A 266 37.21 4.20 -9.09
CA ALA A 266 38.14 4.77 -10.08
C ALA A 266 38.44 3.85 -11.28
N ASP A 267 38.20 2.54 -11.15
CA ASP A 267 38.31 1.52 -12.18
C ASP A 267 37.02 1.33 -13.00
N PHE A 268 35.97 2.10 -12.71
CA PHE A 268 34.69 2.01 -13.39
C PHE A 268 34.73 2.73 -14.75
N HIS A 269 34.96 1.98 -15.82
CA HIS A 269 34.80 2.48 -17.18
C HIS A 269 33.33 2.46 -17.60
N VAL A 270 32.80 3.64 -17.96
CA VAL A 270 31.49 3.73 -18.63
C VAL A 270 31.62 3.04 -19.99
N SER A 271 31.01 1.86 -20.15
CA SER A 271 30.88 1.29 -21.49
C SER A 271 29.93 2.19 -22.27
N SER A 272 30.42 2.84 -23.33
CA SER A 272 29.56 3.46 -24.33
C SER A 272 28.56 2.42 -24.80
N ALA A 273 27.26 2.67 -24.60
CA ALA A 273 26.21 1.80 -25.09
C ALA A 273 26.29 1.64 -26.62
N PRO A 274 25.96 0.46 -27.18
CA PRO A 274 25.76 0.29 -28.62
C PRO A 274 24.51 1.03 -29.13
#